data_AF-A0A6B2V1K4-F1
#
_entry.id   AF-A0A6B2V1K4-F1
#
_cell.length_a   1.000
_cell.length_b   1.000
_cell.length_c   1.000
_cell.angle_alpha   90.00
_cell.angle_beta   90.00
_cell.angle_gamma   90.00
#
_symmetry.space_group_name_H-M   'P 1'
#
loop_
_entity.id
_entity.type
_entity.pdbx_description
1 polymer ?
#
loop_
_entity_poly.entity_id
_entity_poly.type
_entity_poly.pdbx_seq_one_letter_code
_entity_poly.pdbx_strand_id
1 'polypeptide(L)'
;LGEGAADRLRADPWQLLHVTGVRPEQADGFARALLGAESRPDDERRGRAFAVWLLEQAALAGHTSLEASALTAALAQRGVPDADAALQSALAEGEALVFQDALEEPGAPAAAPNAEGDGEEDESGEERPVRLLVGLERYALAEESLADGLGRLINSAPGEDVPAEDWERVAAPARGSAGELVRAVSGHGLVLHSGGAASRAEPALLLAGARALGLRAWAA
;
A
#
# COMPACT_ATOMS: atom_id res chain seq x y z
N LEU A 1 -2.16 20.14 13.02
CA LEU A 1 -3.48 20.49 13.61
C LEU A 1 -4.10 21.77 13.03
N GLY A 2 -3.31 22.77 12.61
CA GLY A 2 -3.81 23.90 11.81
C GLY A 2 -4.71 24.87 12.56
N GLU A 3 -5.50 25.64 11.82
CA GLU A 3 -6.52 26.52 12.37
C GLU A 3 -7.61 25.69 13.09
N GLY A 4 -8.08 26.15 14.25
CA GLY A 4 -9.04 25.40 15.09
C GLY A 4 -8.42 24.29 15.96
N ALA A 5 -7.09 24.17 16.00
CA ALA A 5 -6.42 23.15 16.82
C ALA A 5 -6.85 23.17 18.29
N ALA A 6 -7.06 24.35 18.88
CA ALA A 6 -7.48 24.47 20.27
C ALA A 6 -8.89 23.88 20.51
N ASP A 7 -9.82 24.08 19.58
CA ASP A 7 -11.18 23.55 19.69
C ASP A 7 -11.18 22.03 19.50
N ARG A 8 -10.42 21.53 18.52
CA ARG A 8 -10.23 20.09 18.31
C ARG A 8 -9.62 19.40 19.52
N LEU A 9 -8.57 19.97 20.11
CA LEU A 9 -7.92 19.40 21.29
C LEU A 9 -8.80 19.48 22.56
N ARG A 10 -9.72 20.44 22.65
CA ARG A 10 -10.72 20.46 23.72
C ARG A 10 -11.80 19.39 23.53
N ALA A 11 -12.18 19.12 22.29
CA ALA A 11 -13.14 18.06 21.97
C ALA A 11 -12.51 16.66 22.09
N ASP A 12 -11.25 16.51 21.70
CA ASP A 12 -10.48 15.27 21.76
C ASP A 12 -9.00 15.58 22.05
N PRO A 13 -8.54 15.43 23.30
CA PRO A 13 -7.17 15.74 23.66
C PRO A 13 -6.15 14.77 23.07
N TRP A 14 -6.55 13.57 22.65
CA TRP A 14 -5.64 12.57 22.10
C TRP A 14 -5.30 12.80 20.62
N GLN A 15 -6.01 13.71 19.95
CA GLN A 15 -5.60 14.27 18.64
C GLN A 15 -4.18 14.86 18.65
N LEU A 16 -3.64 15.15 19.84
CA LEU A 16 -2.24 15.54 20.01
C LEU A 16 -1.26 14.50 19.47
N LEU A 17 -1.64 13.21 19.41
CA LEU A 17 -0.80 12.13 18.89
C LEU A 17 -0.52 12.25 17.38
N HIS A 18 -1.34 12.96 16.61
CA HIS A 18 -1.06 13.26 15.20
C HIS A 18 0.05 14.29 15.00
N VAL A 19 0.53 14.92 16.08
CA VAL A 19 1.66 15.85 16.01
C VAL A 19 2.95 15.04 16.05
N THR A 20 3.79 15.21 15.03
CA THR A 20 5.07 14.49 14.91
C THR A 20 5.92 14.64 16.17
N GLY A 21 6.39 13.50 16.69
CA GLY A 21 7.25 13.43 17.87
C GLY A 21 6.52 13.40 19.21
N VAL A 22 5.18 13.54 19.23
CA VAL A 22 4.38 13.33 20.45
C VAL A 22 4.29 11.85 20.77
N ARG A 23 4.55 11.52 22.04
CA ARG A 23 4.44 10.17 22.58
C ARG A 23 3.10 9.95 23.31
N PRO A 24 2.61 8.70 23.40
CA PRO A 24 1.39 8.36 24.12
C PRO A 24 1.33 8.92 25.54
N GLU A 25 2.45 8.91 26.28
CA GLU A 25 2.48 9.40 27.66
C GLU A 25 2.27 10.93 27.76
N GLN A 26 2.70 11.67 26.73
CA GLN A 26 2.50 13.11 26.63
C GLN A 26 1.04 13.44 26.32
N ALA A 27 0.41 12.67 25.41
CA ALA A 27 -1.00 12.81 25.11
C ALA A 27 -1.88 12.45 26.32
N ASP A 28 -1.60 11.34 27.01
CA ASP A 28 -2.28 10.96 28.25
C ASP A 28 -2.06 11.99 29.38
N GLY A 29 -0.87 12.61 29.43
CA GLY A 29 -0.61 13.73 30.35
C GLY A 29 -1.45 14.96 30.02
N PHE A 30 -1.55 15.32 28.74
CA PHE A 30 -2.37 16.43 28.26
C PHE A 30 -3.86 16.19 28.51
N ALA A 31 -4.37 15.00 28.20
CA ALA A 31 -5.76 14.62 28.44
C ALA A 31 -6.12 14.70 29.92
N ARG A 32 -5.26 14.20 30.82
CA ARG A 32 -5.46 14.33 32.26
C ARG A 32 -5.45 15.78 32.74
N ALA A 33 -4.57 16.62 32.19
CA ALA A 33 -4.54 18.03 32.53
C ALA A 33 -5.81 18.79 32.06
N LEU A 34 -6.39 18.37 30.94
CA LEU A 34 -7.54 19.04 30.33
C LEU A 34 -8.89 18.54 30.86
N LEU A 35 -9.05 17.23 31.03
CA LEU A 35 -10.30 16.56 31.40
C LEU A 35 -10.37 16.18 32.89
N GLY A 36 -9.25 16.18 33.61
CA GLY A 36 -9.20 15.79 35.02
C GLY A 36 -9.73 14.37 35.24
N ALA A 37 -10.77 14.23 36.07
CA ALA A 37 -11.39 12.93 36.40
C ALA A 37 -12.14 12.29 35.21
N GLU A 38 -12.45 13.06 34.17
CA GLU A 38 -13.08 12.55 32.95
C GLU A 38 -12.07 11.90 32.00
N SER A 39 -10.76 12.07 32.23
CA SER A 39 -9.71 11.36 31.49
C SER A 39 -9.63 9.90 31.93
N ARG A 40 -10.54 9.06 31.44
CA ARG A 40 -10.57 7.63 31.79
C ARG A 40 -9.69 6.78 30.87
N PRO A 41 -9.11 5.68 31.36
CA PRO A 41 -8.30 4.78 30.53
C PRO A 41 -9.08 4.08 29.41
N ASP A 42 -10.39 3.90 29.59
CA ASP A 42 -11.34 3.26 28.66
C ASP A 42 -12.04 4.26 27.73
N ASP A 43 -11.60 5.53 27.68
CA ASP A 43 -12.12 6.50 26.74
C ASP A 43 -11.87 6.06 25.28
N GLU A 44 -12.93 5.96 24.48
CA GLU A 44 -12.84 5.49 23.09
C GLU A 44 -11.92 6.36 22.23
N ARG A 45 -11.87 7.68 22.50
CA ARG A 45 -10.99 8.62 21.80
C ARG A 45 -9.52 8.26 22.00
N ARG A 46 -9.17 7.84 23.22
CA ARG A 46 -7.82 7.36 23.56
C ARG A 46 -7.47 6.10 22.77
N GLY A 47 -8.37 5.12 22.77
CA GLY A 47 -8.18 3.85 22.05
C GLY A 47 -7.93 4.06 20.56
N ARG A 48 -8.81 4.85 19.90
CA ARG A 48 -8.66 5.18 18.47
C ARG A 48 -7.36 5.89 18.16
N ALA A 49 -7.05 6.96 18.91
CA ALA A 49 -5.83 7.73 18.69
C ALA A 49 -4.56 6.87 18.85
N PHE A 50 -4.56 5.90 19.76
CA PHE A 50 -3.45 4.95 19.91
C PHE A 50 -3.35 3.98 18.73
N ALA A 51 -4.48 3.50 18.19
CA ALA A 51 -4.48 2.62 17.03
C ALA A 51 -3.88 3.33 15.81
N VAL A 52 -4.32 4.56 15.55
CA VAL A 52 -3.76 5.40 14.47
C VAL A 52 -2.29 5.70 14.71
N TRP A 53 -1.91 6.11 15.92
CA TRP A 53 -0.50 6.39 16.25
C TRP A 53 0.40 5.18 16.03
N LEU A 54 -0.04 3.97 16.37
CA LEU A 54 0.70 2.72 16.15
C LEU A 54 0.92 2.46 14.65
N LEU A 55 -0.11 2.64 13.83
CA LEU A 55 0.03 2.52 12.38
C LEU A 55 0.96 3.59 11.81
N GLU A 56 0.94 4.81 12.36
CA GLU A 56 1.88 5.87 11.98
C GLU A 56 3.33 5.51 12.34
N GLN A 57 3.56 4.89 13.50
CA GLN A 57 4.89 4.40 13.85
C GLN A 57 5.33 3.27 12.91
N ALA A 58 4.41 2.38 12.53
CA ALA A 58 4.68 1.32 11.57
C ALA A 58 5.07 1.89 10.20
N ALA A 59 4.38 2.94 9.74
CA ALA A 59 4.71 3.66 8.51
C ALA A 59 6.12 4.29 8.53
N LEU A 60 6.53 4.84 9.67
CA LEU A 60 7.91 5.34 9.83
C LEU A 60 8.96 4.23 9.73
N ALA A 61 8.58 2.98 10.04
CA ALA A 61 9.43 1.80 9.87
C ALA A 61 9.32 1.16 8.47
N GLY A 62 8.52 1.73 7.57
CA GLY A 62 8.31 1.23 6.20
C GLY A 62 7.14 0.27 6.03
N HIS A 63 6.30 0.08 7.04
CA HIS A 63 5.07 -0.71 6.93
C HIS A 63 3.88 0.15 6.53
N THR A 64 3.14 -0.28 5.51
CA THR A 64 1.86 0.36 5.14
C THR A 64 0.66 -0.28 5.82
N SER A 65 0.85 -1.49 6.36
CA SER A 65 -0.15 -2.31 7.04
C SER A 65 0.42 -3.07 8.23
N LEU A 66 -0.40 -3.40 9.22
CA LEU A 66 -0.10 -4.37 10.28
C LEU A 66 -1.19 -5.46 10.33
N GLU A 67 -0.84 -6.67 10.77
CA GLU A 67 -1.86 -7.66 11.13
C GLU A 67 -2.74 -7.15 12.27
N ALA A 68 -4.06 -7.36 12.16
CA ALA A 68 -5.03 -6.93 13.17
C ALA A 68 -4.67 -7.47 14.58
N SER A 69 -4.22 -8.74 14.65
CA SER A 69 -3.76 -9.39 15.89
C SER A 69 -2.52 -8.73 16.49
N ALA A 70 -1.57 -8.29 15.66
CA ALA A 70 -0.37 -7.60 16.10
C ALA A 70 -0.71 -6.19 16.62
N LEU A 71 -1.65 -5.51 15.95
CA LEU A 71 -2.14 -4.19 16.35
C LEU A 71 -2.89 -4.26 17.70
N THR A 72 -3.81 -5.21 17.88
CA THR A 72 -4.54 -5.39 19.15
C THR A 72 -3.60 -5.76 20.30
N ALA A 73 -2.61 -6.63 20.06
CA ALA A 73 -1.58 -6.94 21.04
C ALA A 73 -0.74 -5.70 21.42
N ALA A 74 -0.39 -4.85 20.45
CA ALA A 74 0.37 -3.62 20.69
C ALA A 74 -0.44 -2.57 21.47
N LEU A 75 -1.75 -2.48 21.24
CA LEU A 75 -2.68 -1.65 22.01
C LEU A 75 -2.80 -2.13 23.46
N ALA A 76 -2.98 -3.43 23.67
CA ALA A 76 -3.07 -4.03 25.00
C ALA A 76 -1.79 -3.79 25.82
N GLN A 77 -0.61 -3.93 25.20
CA GLN A 77 0.69 -3.62 25.83
C GLN A 77 0.82 -2.16 26.28
N ARG A 78 0.04 -1.25 25.69
CA ARG A 78 0.02 0.19 25.99
C ARG A 78 -1.12 0.58 26.94
N GLY A 79 -1.77 -0.41 27.56
CA GLY A 79 -2.82 -0.19 28.55
C GLY A 79 -4.11 0.33 27.94
N VAL A 80 -4.44 -0.06 26.71
CA VAL A 80 -5.80 0.09 26.16
C VAL A 80 -6.63 -1.09 26.68
N PRO A 81 -7.66 -0.86 27.52
CA PRO A 81 -8.38 -1.96 28.19
C PRO A 81 -9.11 -2.91 27.24
N ASP A 82 -9.74 -2.37 26.19
CA ASP A 82 -10.41 -3.15 25.14
C ASP A 82 -9.79 -2.80 23.79
N ALA A 83 -8.75 -3.55 23.42
CA ALA A 83 -7.97 -3.31 22.21
C ALA A 83 -8.76 -3.62 20.94
N ASP A 84 -9.62 -4.63 20.97
CA ASP A 84 -10.47 -5.00 19.85
C ASP A 84 -11.52 -3.91 19.59
N ALA A 85 -12.21 -3.43 20.63
CA ALA A 85 -13.17 -2.32 20.49
C ALA A 85 -12.49 -1.03 20.00
N ALA A 86 -11.27 -0.73 20.49
CA ALA A 86 -10.50 0.42 20.02
C ALA A 86 -10.17 0.32 18.53
N LEU A 87 -9.77 -0.87 18.05
CA LEU A 87 -9.52 -1.11 16.63
C LEU A 87 -10.79 -0.97 15.80
N GLN A 88 -11.90 -1.59 16.23
CA GLN A 88 -13.19 -1.49 15.54
C GLN A 88 -13.69 -0.05 15.47
N SER A 89 -13.48 0.74 16.53
CA SER A 89 -13.83 2.16 16.55
C SER A 89 -13.00 2.97 15.54
N ALA A 90 -11.70 2.69 15.41
CA ALA A 90 -10.85 3.36 14.42
C ALA A 90 -11.25 3.02 12.97
N LEU A 91 -11.67 1.77 12.72
CA LEU A 91 -12.21 1.35 11.43
C LEU A 91 -13.56 2.05 11.14
N ALA A 92 -14.44 2.15 12.15
CA ALA A 92 -15.75 2.77 12.00
C ALA A 92 -15.69 4.27 11.71
N GLU A 93 -14.71 4.97 12.28
CA GLU A 93 -14.45 6.40 11.99
C GLU A 93 -13.68 6.62 10.67
N GLY A 94 -13.27 5.54 9.99
CA GLY A 94 -12.54 5.60 8.71
C GLY A 94 -11.07 6.01 8.83
N GLU A 95 -10.52 6.09 10.04
CA GLU A 95 -9.12 6.47 10.26
C GLU A 95 -8.13 5.35 9.86
N ALA A 96 -8.63 4.11 9.81
CA ALA A 96 -7.93 2.94 9.32
C ALA A 96 -8.87 2.11 8.42
N LEU A 97 -8.28 1.34 7.51
CA LEU A 97 -8.97 0.41 6.63
C LEU A 97 -8.49 -1.01 6.89
N VAL A 98 -9.40 -1.98 6.74
CA VAL A 98 -9.12 -3.41 6.88
C VAL A 98 -9.15 -4.07 5.51
N PHE A 99 -8.20 -4.98 5.28
CA PHE A 99 -8.08 -5.77 4.06
C PHE A 99 -7.82 -7.22 4.42
N GLN A 100 -8.30 -8.10 3.55
CA GLN A 100 -8.11 -9.54 3.67
C GLN A 100 -7.00 -9.94 2.72
N ASP A 101 -5.98 -10.60 3.25
CA ASP A 101 -4.92 -11.17 2.45
C ASP A 101 -4.98 -12.69 2.59
N ALA A 102 -5.31 -13.34 1.47
CA ALA A 102 -5.44 -14.79 1.42
C ALA A 102 -4.04 -15.40 1.50
N LEU A 103 -3.82 -16.26 2.49
CA LEU A 103 -2.54 -16.93 2.62
C LEU A 103 -2.37 -17.92 1.47
N GLU A 104 -1.26 -17.78 0.73
CA GLU A 104 -0.86 -18.76 -0.27
C GLU A 104 -0.46 -20.06 0.43
N GLU A 105 -1.10 -21.18 0.06
CA GLU A 105 -0.61 -22.49 0.45
C GLU A 105 0.64 -22.85 -0.37
N PRO A 106 1.72 -23.34 0.27
CA PRO A 106 2.92 -23.74 -0.45
C PRO A 106 2.61 -24.84 -1.48
N GLY A 107 2.69 -24.49 -2.77
CA GLY A 107 2.48 -25.41 -3.90
C GLY A 107 1.17 -25.22 -4.66
N ALA A 108 0.29 -24.31 -4.24
CA ALA A 108 -0.88 -23.91 -5.04
C ALA A 108 -0.46 -22.94 -6.17
N PRO A 109 -1.07 -23.03 -7.36
CA PRO A 109 -0.83 -22.05 -8.43
C PRO A 109 -1.28 -20.66 -7.96
N ALA A 110 -0.43 -19.65 -8.17
CA ALA A 110 -0.75 -18.26 -7.85
C ALA A 110 -2.07 -17.86 -8.51
N ALA A 111 -3.02 -17.38 -7.71
CA ALA A 111 -4.29 -16.90 -8.23
C ALA A 111 -4.04 -15.70 -9.14
N ALA A 112 -4.61 -15.71 -10.34
CA ALA A 112 -4.61 -14.52 -11.20
C ALA A 112 -5.36 -13.40 -10.45
N PRO A 113 -4.85 -12.15 -10.47
CA PRO A 113 -5.35 -11.07 -9.60
C PRO A 113 -6.75 -10.54 -9.93
N ASN A 114 -7.57 -11.25 -10.72
CA ASN A 114 -8.89 -10.78 -11.20
C ASN A 114 -9.94 -11.91 -11.29
N ALA A 115 -10.06 -12.77 -10.28
CA ALA A 115 -11.17 -13.72 -10.18
C ALA A 115 -12.35 -13.13 -9.37
N GLU A 116 -12.75 -11.89 -9.66
CA GLU A 116 -14.06 -11.33 -9.26
C GLU A 116 -15.03 -11.32 -10.45
N GLY A 117 -15.00 -12.38 -11.27
CA GLY A 117 -15.93 -12.57 -12.37
C GLY A 117 -16.66 -13.89 -12.20
N ASP A 118 -17.98 -13.81 -12.02
CA ASP A 118 -18.97 -14.90 -12.09
C ASP A 118 -18.45 -16.14 -12.83
N GLY A 119 -18.00 -17.11 -12.05
CA GLY A 119 -17.56 -18.42 -12.51
C GLY A 119 -17.97 -19.41 -11.45
N GLU A 120 -18.93 -20.26 -11.81
CA GLU A 120 -19.55 -21.35 -11.05
C GLU A 120 -18.73 -21.81 -9.84
N GLU A 121 -19.36 -21.67 -8.67
CA GLU A 121 -18.90 -22.17 -7.37
C GLU A 121 -18.41 -23.61 -7.50
N ASP A 122 -17.09 -23.80 -7.57
CA ASP A 122 -16.48 -25.10 -7.29
C ASP A 122 -16.72 -25.38 -5.80
N GLU A 123 -17.78 -26.15 -5.51
CA GLU A 123 -18.20 -26.67 -4.19
C GLU A 123 -17.16 -27.64 -3.56
N SER A 124 -15.86 -27.37 -3.74
CA SER A 124 -14.77 -28.06 -3.05
C SER A 124 -13.65 -27.13 -2.56
N GLY A 125 -13.90 -25.82 -2.49
CA GLY A 125 -12.96 -24.85 -1.95
C GLY A 125 -12.87 -24.92 -0.43
N GLU A 126 -11.82 -25.51 0.12
CA GLU A 126 -11.41 -25.25 1.51
C GLU A 126 -11.31 -23.72 1.69
N GLU A 127 -12.02 -23.15 2.68
CA GLU A 127 -11.93 -21.71 3.02
C GLU A 127 -10.46 -21.39 3.33
N ARG A 128 -9.77 -20.77 2.36
CA ARG A 128 -8.35 -20.45 2.52
C ARG A 128 -8.19 -19.53 3.72
N PRO A 129 -7.24 -19.79 4.62
CA PRO A 129 -7.04 -18.95 5.78
C PRO A 129 -6.64 -17.55 5.33
N VAL A 130 -7.39 -16.54 5.78
CA VAL A 130 -7.12 -15.13 5.51
C VAL A 130 -6.44 -14.49 6.71
N ARG A 131 -5.41 -13.68 6.46
CA ARG A 131 -4.88 -12.75 7.45
C ARG A 131 -5.58 -11.40 7.27
N LEU A 132 -6.04 -10.83 8.39
CA LEU A 132 -6.61 -9.50 8.42
C LEU A 132 -5.50 -8.48 8.63
N LEU A 133 -5.35 -7.59 7.68
CA LEU A 133 -4.39 -6.50 7.72
C LEU A 133 -5.13 -5.18 7.88
N VAL A 134 -4.51 -4.26 8.61
CA VAL A 134 -5.05 -2.93 8.92
C VAL A 134 -4.02 -1.89 8.54
N GLY A 135 -4.43 -0.90 7.76
CA GLY A 135 -3.57 0.18 7.26
C GLY A 135 -4.21 1.54 7.49
N LEU A 136 -3.40 2.60 7.49
CA LEU A 136 -3.93 3.96 7.51
C LEU A 136 -4.66 4.23 6.20
N GLU A 137 -5.81 4.89 6.27
CA GLU A 137 -6.64 5.20 5.10
C GLU A 137 -5.82 5.77 3.92
N ARG A 138 -4.98 6.78 4.19
CA ARG A 138 -4.13 7.42 3.18
C ARG A 138 -3.17 6.48 2.45
N TYR A 139 -2.66 5.44 3.13
CA TYR A 139 -1.74 4.49 2.53
C TYR A 139 -2.50 3.36 1.86
N ALA A 140 -3.56 2.85 2.50
CA ALA A 140 -4.42 1.83 1.91
C ALA A 140 -5.04 2.30 0.58
N LEU A 141 -5.60 3.51 0.52
CA LEU A 141 -6.13 4.08 -0.73
C LEU A 141 -5.05 4.32 -1.79
N ALA A 142 -3.85 4.73 -1.37
CA ALA A 142 -2.74 4.93 -2.28
C ALA A 142 -2.23 3.60 -2.87
N GLU A 143 -2.18 2.54 -2.06
CA GLU A 143 -1.81 1.20 -2.50
C GLU A 143 -2.84 0.60 -3.44
N GLU A 144 -4.13 0.70 -3.12
CA GLU A 144 -5.22 0.24 -3.99
C GLU A 144 -5.17 0.98 -5.33
N SER A 145 -5.05 2.31 -5.30
CA SER A 145 -4.92 3.12 -6.53
C SER A 145 -3.68 2.76 -7.35
N LEU A 146 -2.55 2.46 -6.68
CA LEU A 146 -1.34 1.99 -7.35
C LEU A 146 -1.54 0.62 -7.98
N ALA A 147 -2.12 -0.33 -7.25
CA ALA A 147 -2.37 -1.68 -7.73
C ALA A 147 -3.31 -1.68 -8.95
N ASP A 148 -4.42 -0.95 -8.87
CA ASP A 148 -5.35 -0.74 -9.96
C ASP A 148 -4.69 -0.03 -11.17
N GLY A 149 -3.89 1.00 -10.92
CA GLY A 149 -3.07 1.66 -11.94
C GLY A 149 -2.10 0.72 -12.65
N LEU A 150 -1.39 -0.12 -11.90
CA LEU A 150 -0.49 -1.14 -12.44
C LEU A 150 -1.24 -2.22 -13.20
N GLY A 151 -2.39 -2.67 -12.69
CA GLY A 151 -3.27 -3.62 -13.37
C GLY A 151 -3.72 -3.10 -14.74
N ARG A 152 -4.11 -1.83 -14.82
CA ARG A 152 -4.42 -1.19 -16.12
C ARG A 152 -3.24 -1.14 -17.07
N LEU A 153 -2.04 -0.83 -16.57
CA LEU A 153 -0.84 -0.77 -17.42
C LEU A 153 -0.45 -2.16 -17.93
N ILE A 154 -0.50 -3.18 -17.07
CA ILE A 154 -0.20 -4.57 -17.44
C ILE A 154 -1.19 -5.07 -18.51
N ASN A 155 -2.47 -4.74 -18.36
CA ASN A 155 -3.53 -5.16 -19.29
C ASN A 155 -3.69 -4.22 -20.49
N SER A 156 -2.88 -3.16 -20.59
CA SER A 156 -2.87 -2.31 -21.78
C SER A 156 -2.06 -2.97 -22.89
N ALA A 157 -2.69 -3.20 -24.03
CA ALA A 157 -1.98 -3.68 -25.21
C ALA A 157 -0.99 -2.60 -25.69
N PRO A 158 0.27 -2.95 -25.98
CA PRO A 158 1.14 -2.08 -26.76
C PRO A 158 0.43 -1.67 -28.05
N GLY A 159 0.57 -0.41 -28.46
CA GLY A 159 -0.09 0.07 -29.68
C GLY A 159 0.24 -0.81 -30.88
N GLU A 160 -0.78 -1.23 -31.64
CA GLU A 160 -0.63 -2.04 -32.87
C GLU A 160 0.04 -1.24 -34.02
N ASP A 161 0.36 0.03 -33.79
CA ASP A 161 0.94 0.95 -34.76
C ASP A 161 2.33 0.50 -35.26
N VAL A 162 3.03 -0.36 -34.52
CA VAL A 162 4.35 -0.87 -34.89
C VAL A 162 4.35 -2.41 -34.94
N PRO A 163 4.59 -3.02 -36.12
CA PRO A 163 4.67 -4.47 -36.25
C PRO A 163 5.78 -5.09 -35.37
N ALA A 164 5.54 -6.30 -34.88
CA ALA A 164 6.53 -7.04 -34.07
C ALA A 164 7.87 -7.24 -34.81
N GLU A 165 7.84 -7.39 -36.14
CA GLU A 165 9.03 -7.51 -36.98
C GLU A 165 9.92 -6.27 -36.93
N ASP A 166 9.31 -5.09 -36.82
CA ASP A 166 10.02 -3.81 -36.77
C ASP A 166 10.73 -3.65 -35.42
N TRP A 167 10.08 -4.08 -34.33
CA TRP A 167 10.69 -4.22 -33.02
C TRP A 167 11.83 -5.23 -33.00
N GLU A 168 11.68 -6.37 -33.68
CA GLU A 168 12.73 -7.38 -33.78
C GLU A 168 13.97 -6.85 -34.55
N ARG A 169 13.77 -6.03 -35.59
CA ARG A 169 14.90 -5.35 -36.28
C ARG A 169 15.69 -4.43 -35.35
N VAL A 170 15.04 -3.82 -34.37
CA VAL A 170 15.70 -2.99 -33.34
C VAL A 170 16.38 -3.85 -32.28
N ALA A 171 15.77 -4.97 -31.87
CA ALA A 171 16.28 -5.86 -30.84
C ALA A 171 17.50 -6.68 -31.29
N ALA A 172 17.47 -7.22 -32.51
CA ALA A 172 18.48 -8.14 -33.05
C ALA A 172 19.95 -7.67 -32.96
N PRO A 173 20.30 -6.39 -33.23
CA PRO A 173 21.68 -5.93 -33.08
C PRO A 173 22.12 -5.75 -31.61
N ALA A 174 21.17 -5.66 -30.67
CA ALA A 174 21.46 -5.52 -29.25
C ALA A 174 21.77 -6.90 -28.62
N ARG A 175 22.86 -7.00 -27.85
CA ARG A 175 23.25 -8.25 -27.19
C ARG A 175 22.68 -8.34 -25.78
N GLY A 176 22.36 -9.57 -25.35
CA GLY A 176 21.96 -9.85 -23.98
C GLY A 176 20.68 -9.12 -23.56
N SER A 177 20.67 -8.62 -22.33
CA SER A 177 19.52 -7.98 -21.67
C SER A 177 18.98 -6.76 -22.42
N ALA A 178 19.80 -6.07 -23.22
CA ALA A 178 19.33 -4.96 -24.05
C ALA A 178 18.34 -5.41 -25.14
N GLY A 179 18.62 -6.52 -25.82
CA GLY A 179 17.69 -7.06 -26.83
C GLY A 179 16.43 -7.64 -26.22
N GLU A 180 16.56 -8.26 -25.04
CA GLU A 180 15.41 -8.76 -24.26
C GLU A 180 14.52 -7.63 -23.77
N LEU A 181 15.09 -6.51 -23.33
CA LEU A 181 14.33 -5.31 -22.95
C LEU A 181 13.50 -4.76 -24.11
N VAL A 182 14.07 -4.69 -25.32
CA VAL A 182 13.35 -4.24 -26.52
C VAL A 182 12.19 -5.19 -26.85
N ARG A 183 12.43 -6.50 -26.83
CA ARG A 183 11.38 -7.52 -27.06
C ARG A 183 10.30 -7.52 -25.98
N ALA A 184 10.66 -7.25 -24.72
CA ALA A 184 9.67 -7.15 -23.64
C ALA A 184 8.74 -5.96 -23.88
N VAL A 185 9.28 -4.79 -24.22
CA VAL A 185 8.50 -3.56 -24.47
C VAL A 185 7.59 -3.67 -25.70
N SER A 186 7.96 -4.49 -26.70
CA SER A 186 7.08 -4.70 -27.86
C SER A 186 5.81 -5.50 -27.53
N GLY A 187 5.79 -6.24 -26.43
CA GLY A 187 4.68 -7.14 -26.06
C GLY A 187 3.92 -6.78 -24.79
N HIS A 188 4.41 -5.82 -23.99
CA HIS A 188 3.85 -5.53 -22.65
C HIS A 188 3.70 -4.03 -22.42
N GLY A 189 2.58 -3.61 -21.83
CA GLY A 189 2.32 -2.21 -21.47
C GLY A 189 3.16 -1.70 -20.29
N LEU A 190 3.74 -2.61 -19.49
CA LEU A 190 4.65 -2.29 -18.40
C LEU A 190 5.81 -3.29 -18.36
N VAL A 191 7.05 -2.78 -18.34
CA VAL A 191 8.27 -3.58 -18.24
C VAL A 191 9.17 -3.01 -17.15
N LEU A 192 9.61 -3.87 -16.23
CA LEU A 192 10.61 -3.54 -15.21
C LEU A 192 12.00 -3.96 -15.69
N HIS A 193 12.92 -3.01 -15.77
CA HIS A 193 14.34 -3.26 -16.03
C HIS A 193 15.16 -2.85 -14.81
N SER A 194 15.89 -3.79 -14.22
CA SER A 194 16.78 -3.55 -13.10
C SER A 194 18.23 -3.77 -13.50
N GLY A 195 19.12 -2.91 -13.00
CA GLY A 195 20.55 -2.96 -13.32
C GLY A 195 21.32 -1.84 -12.63
N GLY A 196 22.63 -2.04 -12.47
CA GLY A 196 23.54 -1.03 -11.93
C GLY A 196 23.87 0.06 -12.96
N ALA A 197 24.80 0.96 -12.62
CA ALA A 197 25.24 2.02 -13.53
C ALA A 197 25.77 1.51 -14.88
N ALA A 198 26.31 0.29 -14.93
CA ALA A 198 26.79 -0.35 -16.15
C ALA A 198 25.67 -0.66 -17.16
N SER A 199 24.42 -0.85 -16.72
CA SER A 199 23.27 -1.19 -17.57
C SER A 199 22.59 0.03 -18.19
N ARG A 200 23.07 1.26 -17.94
CA ARG A 200 22.46 2.49 -18.47
C ARG A 200 22.40 2.56 -20.00
N ALA A 201 23.28 1.85 -20.69
CA ALA A 201 23.27 1.78 -22.15
C ALA A 201 22.02 1.06 -22.69
N GLU A 202 21.42 0.16 -21.91
CA GLU A 202 20.28 -0.67 -22.32
C GLU A 202 18.99 0.15 -22.52
N PRO A 203 18.51 0.95 -21.54
CA PRO A 203 17.36 1.82 -21.76
C PRO A 203 17.64 2.95 -22.78
N ALA A 204 18.89 3.37 -22.93
CA ALA A 204 19.27 4.34 -23.96
C ALA A 204 19.13 3.77 -25.38
N LEU A 205 19.50 2.51 -25.59
CA LEU A 205 19.30 1.80 -26.85
C LEU A 205 17.81 1.62 -27.15
N LEU A 206 17.00 1.23 -26.15
CA LEU A 206 15.54 1.16 -26.28
C LEU A 206 14.96 2.52 -26.73
N LEU A 207 15.37 3.61 -26.08
CA LEU A 207 14.87 4.95 -26.38
C LEU A 207 15.22 5.38 -27.82
N ALA A 208 16.44 5.09 -28.28
CA ALA A 208 16.87 5.36 -29.65
C ALA A 208 16.09 4.50 -30.66
N GLY A 209 15.90 3.22 -30.35
CA GLY A 209 15.13 2.27 -31.15
C GLY A 209 13.67 2.70 -31.32
N ALA A 210 12.99 3.04 -30.22
CA ALA A 210 11.61 3.52 -30.25
C ALA A 210 11.46 4.78 -31.11
N ARG A 211 12.40 5.73 -31.02
CA ARG A 211 12.40 6.93 -31.88
C ARG A 211 12.63 6.62 -33.35
N ALA A 212 13.50 5.66 -33.66
CA ALA A 212 13.72 5.20 -35.03
C ALA A 212 12.46 4.54 -35.63
N LEU A 213 11.61 3.95 -34.78
CA LEU A 213 10.29 3.42 -35.14
C LEU A 213 9.19 4.50 -35.21
N GLY A 214 9.54 5.79 -35.03
CA GLY A 214 8.58 6.89 -35.07
C GLY A 214 7.76 7.08 -33.79
N LEU A 215 8.08 6.34 -32.73
CA LEU A 215 7.36 6.42 -31.46
C LEU A 215 7.79 7.64 -30.63
N ARG A 216 6.85 8.14 -29.83
CA ARG A 216 7.14 9.15 -28.81
C ARG A 216 7.81 8.47 -27.63
N ALA A 217 9.10 8.73 -27.47
CA ALA A 217 9.90 8.14 -26.40
C ALA A 217 10.65 9.23 -25.61
N TRP A 218 10.60 9.12 -24.28
CA TRP A 218 11.15 10.10 -23.33
C TRP A 218 11.89 9.42 -22.17
N ALA A 219 12.87 10.12 -21.60
CA ALA A 219 13.60 9.73 -20.39
C ALA A 219 13.91 10.99 -19.57
N ALA A 220 13.87 10.88 -18.23
CA ALA A 220 14.28 11.88 -17.25
C ALA A 220 15.50 11.44 -16.44
#